data_AF-K5UNQ9-F1
#
_entry.id   AF-K5UNQ9-F1
#
_cell.length_a   1.000
_cell.length_b   1.000
_cell.length_c   1.000
_cell.angle_alpha   90.00
_cell.angle_beta   90.00
_cell.angle_gamma   90.00
#
_symmetry.space_group_name_H-M   'P 1'
#
loop_
_entity.id
_entity.type
_entity.pdbx_description
1 polymer ?
#
loop_
_entity_poly.entity_id
_entity_poly.type
_entity_poly.pdbx_seq_one_letter_code
_entity_poly.pdbx_strand_id
1 'polypeptide(L)'
;MLRRIFLVDVVDNILLHAEYFAVLSRKGEKTVVEDDDHVRVLSFPMNKTLRESIRRVTVRIYGHDQGPSAYLQDQGSRDKSWTWYTLKSGQWEEEIARNSRTVLEPKAHVWTCKEGDSEMTHIRQGDEIEVWAHAK
;
A
#
# COMPACT_ATOMS: atom_id res chain seq x y z
N MET A 1 -14.73 -8.75 -25.70
CA MET A 1 -14.87 -8.70 -27.16
C MET A 1 -13.55 -9.01 -27.88
N LEU A 2 -12.41 -8.43 -27.50
CA LEU A 2 -11.08 -8.72 -28.08
C LEU A 2 -10.65 -10.19 -28.04
N ARG A 3 -10.88 -10.91 -26.93
CA ARG A 3 -10.58 -12.36 -26.78
C ARG A 3 -11.40 -13.28 -27.70
N ARG A 4 -12.40 -12.76 -28.41
CA ARG A 4 -13.14 -13.53 -29.43
C ARG A 4 -12.54 -13.41 -30.83
N ILE A 5 -11.61 -12.47 -31.03
CA ILE A 5 -11.07 -12.09 -32.35
C ILE A 5 -9.57 -12.40 -32.41
N PHE A 6 -8.86 -12.30 -31.28
CA PHE A 6 -7.42 -12.53 -31.20
C PHE A 6 -7.07 -13.64 -30.22
N LEU A 7 -5.92 -14.29 -30.46
CA LEU A 7 -5.29 -15.22 -29.53
C LEU A 7 -5.06 -14.53 -28.18
N VAL A 8 -5.18 -15.29 -27.09
CA VAL A 8 -5.13 -14.76 -25.72
C VAL A 8 -3.84 -13.97 -25.46
N ASP A 9 -2.70 -14.45 -25.95
CA ASP A 9 -1.40 -13.80 -25.77
C ASP A 9 -1.30 -12.45 -26.49
N VAL A 10 -1.95 -12.31 -27.65
CA VAL A 10 -1.99 -11.05 -28.40
C VAL A 10 -2.90 -10.04 -27.70
N VAL A 11 -4.02 -10.50 -27.15
CA VAL A 11 -4.92 -9.64 -26.37
C VAL A 11 -4.23 -9.14 -25.11
N ASP A 12 -3.54 -10.02 -24.38
CA ASP A 12 -2.86 -9.64 -23.14
C ASP A 12 -1.70 -8.67 -23.42
N ASN A 13 -0.97 -8.83 -24.53
CA ASN A 13 0.02 -7.85 -24.97
C ASN A 13 -0.59 -6.49 -25.36
N ILE A 14 -1.72 -6.48 -26.08
CA ILE A 14 -2.42 -5.23 -26.45
C ILE A 14 -2.92 -4.52 -25.18
N LEU A 15 -3.54 -5.26 -24.25
CA LEU A 15 -4.03 -4.70 -22.98
C LEU A 15 -2.89 -4.18 -22.11
N LEU A 16 -1.76 -4.88 -22.07
CA LEU A 16 -0.54 -4.44 -21.40
C LEU A 16 -0.03 -3.12 -22.00
N HIS A 17 0.08 -3.03 -23.32
CA HIS A 17 0.57 -1.83 -24.02
C HIS A 17 -0.38 -0.64 -23.91
N ALA A 18 -1.68 -0.90 -23.85
CA ALA A 18 -2.71 0.11 -23.68
C ALA A 18 -2.97 0.49 -22.22
N GLU A 19 -2.19 -0.06 -21.26
CA GLU A 19 -2.39 0.08 -19.82
C GLU A 19 -3.81 -0.27 -19.33
N TYR A 20 -4.53 -1.10 -20.08
CA TYR A 20 -5.86 -1.59 -19.73
C TYR A 20 -5.74 -2.83 -18.83
N PHE A 21 -5.53 -2.58 -17.55
CA PHE A 21 -5.46 -3.63 -16.53
C PHE A 21 -6.85 -3.96 -15.98
N ALA A 22 -7.13 -5.24 -15.75
CA ALA A 22 -8.29 -5.62 -14.95
C ALA A 22 -8.06 -5.16 -13.51
N VAL A 23 -8.82 -4.16 -13.07
CA VAL A 23 -8.74 -3.63 -11.70
C VAL A 23 -9.54 -4.55 -10.77
N LEU A 24 -8.85 -5.33 -9.95
CA LEU A 24 -9.47 -6.02 -8.83
C LEU A 24 -9.51 -5.07 -7.63
N SER A 25 -10.71 -4.59 -7.28
CA SER A 25 -10.93 -3.82 -6.06
C SER A 25 -11.47 -4.76 -4.98
N ARG A 26 -10.75 -4.85 -3.86
CA ARG A 26 -11.19 -5.58 -2.66
C ARG A 26 -11.11 -4.62 -1.49
N LYS A 27 -12.08 -4.70 -0.58
CA LYS A 27 -11.97 -4.06 0.74
C LYS A 27 -11.46 -5.13 1.71
N GLY A 28 -10.35 -4.83 2.39
CA GLY A 28 -9.78 -5.72 3.41
C GLY A 28 -10.55 -5.58 4.72
N GLU A 29 -10.49 -6.61 5.55
CA GLU A 29 -10.88 -6.47 6.95
C GLU A 29 -9.81 -5.64 7.67
N LYS A 30 -10.26 -4.71 8.49
CA LYS A 30 -9.39 -3.93 9.35
C LYS A 30 -9.17 -4.74 10.62
N THR A 31 -7.93 -5.12 10.86
CA THR A 31 -7.52 -5.77 12.10
C THR A 31 -6.86 -4.72 12.99
N VAL A 32 -7.17 -4.74 14.28
CA VAL A 32 -6.43 -3.99 15.29
C VAL A 32 -5.50 -5.00 15.95
N VAL A 33 -4.19 -4.79 15.82
CA VAL A 33 -3.20 -5.57 16.57
C VAL A 33 -2.98 -4.84 17.88
N GLU A 34 -3.32 -5.49 18.99
CA GLU A 34 -3.01 -4.98 20.33
C GLU A 34 -1.54 -5.32 20.66
N ASP A 35 -0.69 -4.32 20.49
CA ASP A 35 0.63 -4.18 21.11
C ASP A 35 0.63 -2.81 21.84
N ASP A 36 1.69 -2.45 22.57
CA ASP A 36 1.82 -1.17 23.29
C ASP A 36 1.55 0.06 22.38
N ASP A 37 1.76 -0.09 21.07
CA ASP A 37 1.57 0.94 20.05
C ASP A 37 0.18 0.92 19.34
N HIS A 38 -0.75 0.04 19.73
CA HIS A 38 -2.11 -0.08 19.17
C HIS A 38 -2.20 0.05 17.63
N VAL A 39 -1.41 -0.75 16.92
CA VAL A 39 -1.23 -0.60 15.47
C VAL A 39 -2.43 -1.13 14.70
N ARG A 40 -2.91 -0.33 13.75
CA ARG A 40 -4.02 -0.70 12.85
C ARG A 40 -3.45 -1.26 11.54
N VAL A 41 -3.95 -2.43 11.15
CA VAL A 41 -3.48 -3.15 9.96
C VAL A 41 -4.63 -3.39 8.99
N LEU A 42 -4.37 -3.15 7.71
CA LEU A 42 -5.23 -3.57 6.61
C LEU A 42 -4.49 -4.68 5.84
N SER A 43 -4.94 -5.93 5.97
CA SER A 43 -4.34 -7.08 5.27
C SER A 43 -5.20 -7.52 4.07
N PHE A 44 -4.51 -7.87 2.99
CA PHE A 44 -5.07 -8.40 1.76
C PHE A 44 -4.42 -9.75 1.47
N PRO A 45 -5.06 -10.88 1.83
CA PRO A 45 -4.51 -12.20 1.53
C PRO A 45 -4.51 -12.44 0.02
N MET A 46 -3.40 -12.96 -0.48
CA MET A 46 -3.18 -13.23 -1.90
C MET A 46 -2.97 -14.73 -2.13
N ASN A 47 -3.78 -15.32 -3.00
CA ASN A 47 -3.46 -16.65 -3.51
C ASN A 47 -2.40 -16.56 -4.63
N LYS A 48 -1.79 -17.70 -4.96
CA LYS A 48 -0.74 -17.78 -5.99
C LYS A 48 -1.13 -17.13 -7.32
N THR A 49 -2.33 -17.40 -7.82
CA THR A 49 -2.81 -16.85 -9.10
C THR A 49 -2.91 -15.33 -9.07
N LEU A 50 -3.43 -14.76 -7.98
CA LEU A 50 -3.50 -13.30 -7.80
C LEU A 50 -2.10 -12.70 -7.84
N ARG A 51 -1.16 -13.24 -7.07
CA ARG A 51 0.23 -12.75 -7.03
C ARG A 51 0.89 -12.70 -8.40
N GLU A 52 0.81 -13.80 -9.14
CA GLU A 52 1.40 -13.89 -10.48
C GLU A 52 0.76 -12.94 -11.50
N SER A 53 -0.50 -12.53 -11.25
CA SER A 53 -1.25 -11.61 -12.12
C SER A 53 -1.09 -10.12 -11.78
N ILE A 54 -0.50 -9.77 -10.63
CA ILE A 54 -0.33 -8.37 -10.23
C ILE A 54 0.71 -7.70 -11.14
N ARG A 55 0.29 -6.64 -11.83
CA ARG A 55 1.14 -5.79 -12.68
C ARG A 55 1.44 -4.42 -12.06
N ARG A 56 0.60 -3.99 -11.12
CA ARG A 56 0.70 -2.70 -10.46
C ARG A 56 0.01 -2.76 -9.11
N VAL A 57 0.64 -2.19 -8.09
CA VAL A 57 0.00 -1.93 -6.80
C VAL A 57 0.05 -0.42 -6.56
N THR A 58 -1.10 0.15 -6.19
CA THR A 58 -1.19 1.57 -5.80
C THR A 58 -1.85 1.63 -4.44
N VAL A 59 -1.14 2.21 -3.48
CA VAL A 59 -1.66 2.48 -2.15
C VAL A 59 -1.94 3.97 -2.04
N ARG A 60 -3.18 4.32 -1.69
CA ARG A 60 -3.61 5.71 -1.46
C ARG A 60 -3.97 5.88 0.00
N ILE A 61 -3.24 6.73 0.69
CA ILE A 61 -3.43 7.01 2.11
C ILE A 61 -3.91 8.45 2.24
N TYR A 62 -5.01 8.64 2.95
CA TYR A 62 -5.51 9.97 3.32
C TYR A 62 -5.40 10.10 4.82
N GLY A 63 -4.52 10.98 5.27
CA GLY A 63 -4.22 11.14 6.69
C GLY A 63 -3.70 12.53 7.02
N HIS A 64 -3.77 12.89 8.29
CA HIS A 64 -3.14 14.07 8.84
C HIS A 64 -2.66 13.78 10.27
N ASP A 65 -1.67 14.54 10.72
CA ASP A 65 -1.32 14.63 12.13
C ASP A 65 -2.08 15.83 12.74
N GLN A 66 -2.77 15.64 13.87
CA GLN A 66 -3.52 16.72 14.54
C GLN A 66 -2.63 17.80 15.20
N GLY A 67 -1.35 17.84 14.86
CA GLY A 67 -0.36 18.72 15.47
C GLY A 67 0.25 18.11 16.73
N PRO A 68 1.19 18.81 17.37
CA PRO A 68 1.82 18.31 18.57
C PRO A 68 0.75 18.07 19.65
N SER A 69 0.91 16.99 20.42
CA SER A 69 0.33 16.96 21.77
C SER A 69 0.79 18.22 22.54
N ALA A 70 0.16 18.58 23.64
CA ALA A 70 0.53 19.78 24.43
C ALA A 70 2.03 19.85 24.85
N TYR A 71 2.79 18.78 24.61
CA TYR A 71 4.23 18.65 24.82
C TYR A 71 5.01 19.13 23.59
N LEU A 72 5.28 20.44 23.52
CA LEU A 72 6.09 21.09 22.48
C LEU A 72 7.50 20.50 22.29
N GLN A 73 8.02 19.79 23.30
CA GLN A 73 9.32 19.12 23.28
C GLN A 73 9.31 17.80 22.53
N ASP A 74 8.14 17.17 22.40
CA ASP A 74 8.01 15.95 21.62
C ASP A 74 7.93 16.34 20.14
N GLN A 75 9.07 16.21 19.48
CA GLN A 75 9.17 16.58 18.07
C GLN A 75 8.45 15.58 17.17
N GLY A 76 7.93 14.46 17.69
CA GLY A 76 7.47 13.31 16.91
C GLY A 76 8.53 12.20 16.94
N SER A 77 8.09 10.95 16.80
CA SER A 77 8.91 9.76 17.02
C SER A 77 9.98 9.54 15.94
N ARG A 78 9.68 9.93 14.70
CA ARG A 78 10.49 9.65 13.51
C ARG A 78 10.50 10.85 12.56
N ASP A 79 11.66 11.50 12.41
CA ASP A 79 11.90 12.76 11.68
C ASP A 79 10.77 13.79 11.81
N LYS A 80 10.29 13.95 13.04
CA LYS A 80 9.27 14.91 13.44
C LYS A 80 7.82 14.64 12.98
N SER A 81 7.50 13.39 12.68
CA SER A 81 6.14 12.93 12.42
C SER A 81 5.61 12.08 13.56
N TRP A 82 4.29 12.12 13.75
CA TRP A 82 3.57 11.32 14.75
C TRP A 82 2.92 10.10 14.13
N THR A 83 2.64 10.12 12.81
CA THR A 83 2.07 8.96 12.11
C THR A 83 2.79 8.66 10.80
N TRP A 84 3.11 7.39 10.60
CA TRP A 84 3.71 6.88 9.36
C TRP A 84 3.05 5.56 8.97
N TYR A 85 3.24 5.18 7.71
CA TYR A 85 2.58 4.03 7.11
C TYR A 85 3.63 3.14 6.46
N THR A 86 3.61 1.86 6.80
CA THR A 86 4.48 0.86 6.16
C THR A 86 3.65 -0.12 5.36
N LEU A 87 4.19 -0.55 4.22
CA LEU A 87 3.69 -1.64 3.42
C LEU A 87 4.54 -2.87 3.70
N LYS A 88 3.92 -3.99 3.99
CA LYS A 88 4.59 -5.25 4.26
C LYS A 88 4.07 -6.36 3.36
N SER A 89 4.97 -7.22 2.90
CA SER A 89 4.65 -8.45 2.16
C SER A 89 5.66 -9.54 2.49
N GLY A 90 5.23 -10.55 3.24
CA GLY A 90 6.14 -11.56 3.80
C GLY A 90 7.16 -10.94 4.76
N GLN A 91 8.45 -11.07 4.44
CA GLN A 91 9.56 -10.49 5.22
C GLN A 91 9.99 -9.09 4.74
N TRP A 92 9.43 -8.62 3.63
CA TRP A 92 9.75 -7.30 3.08
C TRP A 92 8.84 -6.24 3.68
N GLU A 93 9.43 -5.09 4.03
CA GLU A 93 8.74 -3.93 4.58
C GLU A 93 9.35 -2.63 4.04
N GLU A 94 8.50 -1.66 3.70
CA GLU A 94 8.90 -0.32 3.26
C GLU A 94 7.99 0.76 3.87
N GLU A 95 8.57 1.90 4.25
CA GLU A 95 7.77 3.09 4.58
C GLU A 95 7.26 3.73 3.30
N ILE A 96 5.94 3.78 3.14
CA ILE A 96 5.29 4.25 1.91
C ILE A 96 4.69 5.65 2.03
N ALA A 97 4.48 6.12 3.26
CA ALA A 97 3.96 7.45 3.53
C ALA A 97 4.25 7.88 4.96
N ARG A 98 4.30 9.19 5.16
CA ARG A 98 4.42 9.81 6.47
C ARG A 98 3.70 11.15 6.48
N ASN A 99 2.98 11.44 7.55
CA ASN A 99 2.35 12.74 7.69
C ASN A 99 3.36 13.81 8.10
N SER A 100 3.25 14.98 7.48
CA SER A 100 4.05 16.14 7.87
C SER A 100 3.46 16.75 9.13
N ARG A 101 4.33 17.28 10.00
CA ARG A 101 3.94 17.93 11.25
C ARG A 101 2.92 19.06 10.98
N THR A 102 1.88 19.11 11.81
CA THR A 102 1.00 20.29 11.96
C THR A 102 0.28 20.72 10.68
N VAL A 103 -0.33 19.78 9.95
CA VAL A 103 -1.24 20.10 8.84
C VAL A 103 -2.62 19.62 9.23
N LEU A 104 -3.54 20.56 9.48
CA LEU A 104 -4.94 20.24 9.83
C LEU A 104 -5.69 19.57 8.67
N GLU A 105 -5.25 19.82 7.44
CA GLU A 105 -5.86 19.25 6.25
C GLU A 105 -5.31 17.85 5.98
N PRO A 106 -6.18 16.85 5.75
CA PRO A 106 -5.78 15.53 5.28
C PRO A 106 -4.95 15.62 4.01
N LYS A 107 -3.74 15.08 4.04
CA LYS A 107 -2.89 14.93 2.87
C LYS A 107 -3.12 13.57 2.23
N ALA A 108 -3.21 13.58 0.90
CA ALA A 108 -3.19 12.37 0.10
C ALA A 108 -1.73 11.97 -0.16
N HIS A 109 -1.37 10.75 0.21
CA HIS A 109 -0.13 10.10 -0.17
C HIS A 109 -0.44 9.00 -1.17
N VAL A 110 0.38 8.90 -2.21
CA VAL A 110 0.25 7.88 -3.24
C VAL A 110 1.58 7.17 -3.37
N TRP A 111 1.59 5.90 -3.01
CA TRP A 111 2.69 5.01 -3.30
C TRP A 111 2.27 4.08 -4.44
N THR A 112 3.17 3.80 -5.37
CA THR A 112 2.90 2.91 -6.49
C THR A 112 4.15 2.15 -6.87
N CYS A 113 4.01 0.84 -7.05
CA CYS A 113 4.98 0.01 -7.74
C CYS A 113 4.32 -0.65 -8.95
N LYS A 114 5.12 -0.95 -9.96
CA LYS A 114 4.71 -1.59 -11.20
C LYS A 114 5.64 -2.76 -11.54
N GLU A 115 5.24 -3.53 -12.54
CA GLU A 115 6.07 -4.59 -13.07
C GLU A 115 7.46 -4.07 -13.49
N GLY A 116 8.50 -4.75 -13.03
CA GLY A 116 9.90 -4.35 -13.21
C GLY A 116 10.53 -3.70 -11.98
N ASP A 117 9.73 -3.13 -11.08
CA ASP A 117 10.23 -2.55 -9.83
C ASP A 117 10.64 -3.66 -8.84
N SER A 118 11.65 -3.41 -8.00
CA SER A 118 12.18 -4.40 -7.04
C SER A 118 11.10 -4.90 -6.07
N GLU A 119 10.24 -3.99 -5.64
CA GLU A 119 9.17 -4.19 -4.66
C GLU A 119 8.13 -5.18 -5.18
N MET A 120 7.90 -5.20 -6.50
CA MET A 120 6.96 -6.14 -7.12
C MET A 120 7.40 -7.59 -6.94
N THR A 121 8.72 -7.85 -6.88
CA THR A 121 9.23 -9.20 -6.61
C THR A 121 8.85 -9.67 -5.21
N HIS A 122 9.00 -8.79 -4.21
CA HIS A 122 8.63 -9.08 -2.83
C HIS A 122 7.11 -9.26 -2.65
N ILE A 123 6.31 -8.43 -3.34
CA ILE A 123 4.84 -8.55 -3.34
C ILE A 123 4.40 -9.91 -3.92
N ARG A 124 5.04 -10.36 -5.00
CA ARG A 124 4.68 -11.65 -5.63
C ARG A 124 5.08 -12.86 -4.79
N GLN A 125 6.08 -12.73 -3.94
CA GLN A 125 6.58 -13.79 -3.06
C GLN A 125 5.82 -13.88 -1.73
N GLY A 126 5.30 -12.77 -1.20
CA GLY A 126 4.56 -12.76 0.06
C GLY A 126 3.14 -13.28 -0.09
N ASP A 127 2.60 -13.91 0.96
CA ASP A 127 1.24 -14.47 0.93
C ASP A 127 0.14 -13.43 1.19
N GLU A 128 0.51 -12.22 1.65
CA GLU A 128 -0.38 -11.12 1.93
C GLU A 128 0.30 -9.77 1.68
N ILE A 129 -0.50 -8.74 1.41
CA ILE A 129 -0.07 -7.35 1.45
C ILE A 129 -0.74 -6.69 2.66
N GLU A 130 0.07 -6.11 3.54
CA GLU A 130 -0.41 -5.42 4.73
C GLU A 130 -0.02 -3.95 4.69
N VAL A 131 -0.97 -3.08 5.00
CA VAL A 131 -0.71 -1.66 5.27
C VAL A 131 -0.83 -1.42 6.77
N TRP A 132 0.27 -1.03 7.39
CA TRP A 132 0.38 -0.76 8.81
C TRP A 132 0.33 0.75 9.05
N ALA A 133 -0.57 1.21 9.92
CA ALA A 133 -0.68 2.60 10.33
C ALA A 133 -0.14 2.76 11.75
N HIS A 134 1.05 3.35 11.84
CA HIS A 134 1.77 3.56 13.10
C HIS A 134 1.47 4.94 13.66
N ALA A 135 1.45 5.03 14.98
CA ALA A 135 1.33 6.28 15.72
C ALA A 135 2.23 6.24 16.97
N LYS A 136 2.62 7.40 17.46
CA LYS A 136 3.20 7.57 18.79
C LYS A 136 2.45 8.67 19.55
#